data_AF-A0A1C5IVC5-F1
#
_entry.id   AF-A0A1C5IVC5-F1
#
_cell.length_a   1.000
_cell.length_b   1.000
_cell.length_c   1.000
_cell.angle_alpha   90.00
_cell.angle_beta   90.00
_cell.angle_gamma   90.00
#
_symmetry.space_group_name_H-M   'P 1'
#
loop_
_entity.id
_entity.type
_entity.pdbx_description
1 polymer ?
#
loop_
_entity_poly.entity_id
_entity_poly.type
_entity_poly.pdbx_seq_one_letter_code
_entity_poly.pdbx_strand_id
1 'polypeptide(L)'
;MSRPRETVEVDPVLFRAVYDSPASLPGRHRWVTPEHDVRRIEKLLGMPARSIGAPLWVSGDEPDCPKCGRRQTWLDIVSSALKGVHDRAMVATVILGERKYVNTEVPDSIAGVHCVDCHTPIEGLRSFKCHNWAYAFEALEAVLERMDGGVSRSAP
;
A
#
# COMPACT_ATOMS: atom_id res chain seq x y z
N MET A 1 10.28 7.98 -22.75
CA MET A 1 9.19 6.99 -22.74
C MET A 1 9.14 6.42 -21.33
N SER A 2 8.19 6.86 -20.51
CA SER A 2 8.09 6.41 -19.12
C SER A 2 7.67 4.95 -19.09
N ARG A 3 8.49 4.07 -18.48
CA ARG A 3 8.15 2.67 -18.26
C ARG A 3 6.82 2.61 -17.47
N PRO A 4 5.92 1.66 -17.78
CA PRO A 4 4.65 1.54 -17.06
C PRO A 4 4.94 1.35 -15.57
N ARG A 5 4.26 2.17 -14.75
CA ARG A 5 4.29 2.12 -13.29
C ARG A 5 3.72 0.76 -12.86
N GLU A 6 4.56 -0.15 -12.36
CA GLU A 6 4.20 -1.56 -12.21
C GLU A 6 4.14 -1.98 -10.73
N THR A 7 2.93 -2.26 -10.25
CA THR A 7 2.73 -3.11 -9.07
C THR A 7 3.00 -4.54 -9.53
N VAL A 8 4.04 -5.19 -8.99
CA VAL A 8 4.41 -6.54 -9.39
C VAL A 8 4.12 -7.56 -8.28
N GLU A 9 3.64 -8.74 -8.66
CA GLU A 9 3.56 -9.90 -7.77
C GLU A 9 4.98 -10.45 -7.57
N VAL A 10 5.35 -10.74 -6.32
CA VAL A 10 6.68 -11.26 -5.94
C VAL A 10 6.54 -12.48 -5.03
N ASP A 11 7.58 -13.29 -4.96
CA ASP A 11 7.64 -14.39 -3.99
C ASP A 11 7.83 -13.87 -2.55
N PRO A 12 7.52 -14.68 -1.52
CA PRO A 12 7.61 -14.25 -0.12
C PRO A 12 9.02 -13.89 0.37
N VAL A 13 10.07 -14.45 -0.21
CA VAL A 13 11.47 -14.16 0.17
C VAL A 13 11.84 -12.77 -0.33
N LEU A 14 11.57 -12.48 -1.61
CA LEU A 14 11.75 -11.15 -2.19
C LEU A 14 10.87 -10.13 -1.48
N PHE A 15 9.60 -10.45 -1.21
CA PHE A 15 8.72 -9.60 -0.42
C PHE A 15 9.35 -9.27 0.92
N ARG A 16 9.85 -10.26 1.67
CA ARG A 16 10.45 -10.02 2.99
C ARG A 16 11.75 -9.22 2.94
N ALA A 17 12.52 -9.34 1.86
CA ALA A 17 13.73 -8.56 1.64
C ALA A 17 13.44 -7.08 1.37
N VAL A 18 12.28 -6.75 0.77
CA VAL A 18 11.80 -5.37 0.58
C VAL A 18 10.74 -4.95 1.60
N TYR A 19 10.29 -5.88 2.45
CA TYR A 19 9.26 -5.65 3.44
C TYR A 19 9.85 -4.88 4.60
N ASP A 20 9.81 -3.58 4.48
CA ASP A 20 10.27 -2.75 5.56
C ASP A 20 9.29 -2.73 6.73
N SER A 21 9.81 -2.50 7.94
CA SER A 21 9.01 -2.08 9.10
C SER A 21 8.11 -0.87 8.74
N PRO A 22 6.92 -0.70 9.36
CA PRO A 22 6.16 0.56 9.26
C PRO A 22 6.99 1.83 9.52
N ALA A 23 8.14 1.69 10.20
CA ALA A 23 9.14 2.73 10.44
C ALA A 23 9.94 3.19 9.20
N SER A 24 9.86 2.53 8.04
CA SER A 24 10.47 3.03 6.81
C SER A 24 9.53 3.87 5.93
N LEU A 25 8.21 3.69 6.03
CA LEU A 25 7.20 4.39 5.21
C LEU A 25 7.49 5.90 5.03
N PRO A 26 7.39 6.45 3.79
CA PRO A 26 7.71 7.83 3.48
C PRO A 26 6.71 8.83 4.09
N GLY A 27 7.10 10.10 4.21
CA GLY A 27 6.26 11.17 4.76
C GLY A 27 6.51 11.44 6.25
N ARG A 28 5.98 12.56 6.74
CA ARG A 28 6.22 13.03 8.12
C ARG A 28 5.52 12.18 9.18
N HIS A 29 4.33 11.68 8.87
CA HIS A 29 3.48 10.96 9.81
C HIS A 29 3.11 9.58 9.29
N ARG A 30 2.86 8.67 10.22
CA ARG A 30 2.41 7.30 9.96
C ARG A 30 1.31 6.97 10.95
N TRP A 31 0.26 6.30 10.48
CA TRP A 31 -0.87 5.93 11.33
C TRP A 31 -1.57 4.70 10.78
N VAL A 32 -2.35 4.06 11.64
CA VAL A 32 -3.13 2.87 11.30
C VAL A 32 -4.56 3.29 10.96
N THR A 33 -5.14 2.65 9.96
CA THR A 33 -6.57 2.77 9.66
C THR A 33 -7.37 2.25 10.86
N PRO A 34 -8.21 3.08 11.49
CA PRO A 34 -8.97 2.68 12.66
C PRO A 34 -9.99 1.59 12.30
N GLU A 35 -10.30 0.75 13.28
CA GLU A 35 -11.13 -0.45 13.13
C GLU A 35 -12.48 -0.16 12.43
N HIS A 36 -13.15 0.95 12.75
CA HIS A 36 -14.43 1.29 12.12
C HIS A 36 -14.31 1.52 10.60
N ASP A 37 -13.19 2.08 10.14
CA ASP A 37 -12.92 2.28 8.71
C ASP A 37 -12.51 0.95 8.05
N VAL A 38 -11.83 0.06 8.77
CA VAL A 38 -11.57 -1.32 8.29
C VAL A 38 -12.87 -2.06 7.99
N ARG A 39 -13.86 -1.96 8.89
CA ARG A 39 -15.19 -2.59 8.66
C ARG A 39 -15.93 -1.97 7.48
N ARG A 40 -15.75 -0.67 7.22
CA ARG A 40 -16.31 -0.01 6.03
C ARG A 40 -15.64 -0.51 4.75
N ILE A 41 -14.32 -0.73 4.76
CA ILE A 41 -13.57 -1.31 3.64
C ILE A 41 -14.11 -2.71 3.30
N GLU A 42 -14.27 -3.58 4.29
CA GLU A 42 -14.83 -4.93 4.06
C GLU A 42 -16.19 -4.88 3.41
N LYS A 43 -17.09 -4.02 3.92
CA LYS A 43 -18.41 -3.82 3.33
C LYS A 43 -18.33 -3.32 1.90
N LEU A 44 -17.42 -2.37 1.62
CA LEU A 44 -17.22 -1.80 0.29
C LEU A 44 -16.70 -2.82 -0.72
N LEU A 45 -15.86 -3.75 -0.26
CA LEU A 45 -15.29 -4.83 -1.07
C LEU A 45 -16.18 -6.08 -1.14
N GLY A 46 -17.30 -6.13 -0.40
CA GLY A 46 -18.18 -7.30 -0.34
C GLY A 46 -17.58 -8.47 0.44
N MET A 47 -16.64 -8.20 1.34
CA MET A 47 -16.01 -9.22 2.19
C MET A 47 -16.90 -9.57 3.40
N PRO A 48 -16.78 -10.81 3.93
CA PRO A 48 -17.30 -11.12 5.25
C PRO A 48 -16.73 -10.17 6.32
N ALA A 49 -17.54 -9.85 7.32
CA ALA A 49 -17.07 -9.04 8.44
C ALA A 49 -15.91 -9.74 9.16
N ARG A 50 -14.89 -8.97 9.55
CA ARG A 50 -13.68 -9.47 10.26
C ARG A 50 -12.75 -10.35 9.41
N SER A 51 -12.79 -10.19 8.09
CA SER A 51 -11.81 -10.78 7.17
C SER A 51 -10.44 -10.11 7.27
N ILE A 52 -10.40 -8.78 7.45
CA ILE A 52 -9.17 -8.01 7.60
C ILE A 52 -8.77 -8.03 9.08
N GLY A 53 -7.77 -8.85 9.40
CA GLY A 53 -7.20 -9.00 10.75
C GLY A 53 -5.83 -8.33 10.95
N ALA A 54 -5.19 -7.86 9.87
CA ALA A 54 -3.88 -7.22 9.92
C ALA A 54 -4.00 -5.67 9.86
N PRO A 55 -3.09 -4.93 10.50
CA PRO A 55 -3.07 -3.47 10.43
C PRO A 55 -2.92 -2.95 8.99
N LEU A 56 -3.77 -1.99 8.64
CA LEU A 56 -3.68 -1.24 7.38
C LEU A 56 -3.03 0.12 7.66
N TRP A 57 -1.75 0.24 7.31
CA TRP A 57 -0.93 1.42 7.55
C TRP A 57 -1.05 2.45 6.45
N VAL A 58 -0.97 3.72 6.84
CA VAL A 58 -0.93 4.87 5.95
C VAL A 58 0.19 5.78 6.39
N SER A 59 0.85 6.45 5.45
CA SER A 59 1.78 7.53 5.76
C SER A 59 1.59 8.73 4.83
N GLY A 60 1.92 9.90 5.35
CA GLY A 60 1.67 11.17 4.68
C GLY A 60 2.19 12.37 5.46
N ASP A 61 2.05 13.54 4.85
CA ASP A 61 2.50 14.81 5.42
C ASP A 61 1.44 15.46 6.32
N GLU A 62 0.16 15.32 5.98
CA GLU A 62 -0.95 15.66 6.87
C GLU A 62 -1.85 14.44 7.10
N PRO A 63 -2.05 14.00 8.36
CA PRO A 63 -2.85 12.82 8.64
C PRO A 63 -4.35 13.06 8.56
N ASP A 64 -4.81 14.30 8.73
CA ASP A 64 -6.22 14.66 8.78
C ASP A 64 -6.62 15.44 7.52
N CYS A 65 -7.87 15.28 7.08
CA CYS A 65 -8.41 16.00 5.94
C CYS A 65 -8.50 17.50 6.27
N PRO A 66 -7.94 18.40 5.44
CA PRO A 66 -7.91 19.83 5.75
C PRO A 66 -9.29 20.48 5.77
N LYS A 67 -10.30 19.86 5.14
CA LYS A 67 -11.67 20.40 5.08
C LYS A 67 -12.57 19.94 6.24
N CYS A 68 -12.52 18.66 6.60
CA CYS A 68 -13.46 18.07 7.57
C CYS A 68 -12.79 17.52 8.84
N GLY A 69 -11.45 17.58 8.94
CA GLY A 69 -10.69 17.13 10.10
C GLY A 69 -10.66 15.61 10.29
N ARG A 70 -11.27 14.83 9.38
CA ARG A 70 -11.25 13.38 9.47
C ARG A 70 -9.85 12.82 9.18
N ARG A 71 -9.40 11.85 9.97
CA ARG A 71 -8.23 11.01 9.66
C ARG A 71 -8.37 10.41 8.25
N GLN A 72 -7.36 10.62 7.41
CA GLN A 72 -7.24 9.99 6.10
C GLN A 72 -6.85 8.52 6.30
N THR A 73 -7.44 7.57 5.59
CA THR A 73 -7.21 6.13 5.84
C THR A 73 -7.20 5.32 4.56
N TRP A 74 -6.98 4.00 4.67
CA TRP A 74 -7.19 3.08 3.54
C TRP A 74 -8.59 3.18 2.94
N LEU A 75 -9.59 3.61 3.71
CA LEU A 75 -10.94 3.75 3.18
C LEU A 75 -11.00 4.81 2.08
N ASP A 76 -10.27 5.91 2.23
CA ASP A 76 -10.21 6.99 1.23
C ASP A 76 -9.54 6.49 -0.07
N ILE A 77 -8.47 5.70 0.08
CA ILE A 77 -7.72 5.08 -1.02
C ILE A 77 -8.59 4.08 -1.77
N VAL A 78 -9.17 3.09 -1.06
CA VAL A 78 -10.02 2.06 -1.67
C VAL A 78 -11.24 2.69 -2.32
N SER A 79 -11.90 3.63 -1.64
CA SER A 79 -13.08 4.32 -2.19
C SER A 79 -12.76 5.11 -3.46
N SER A 80 -11.55 5.66 -3.57
CA SER A 80 -11.09 6.38 -4.76
C SER A 80 -10.66 5.43 -5.88
N ALA A 81 -9.93 4.37 -5.57
CA ALA A 81 -9.46 3.38 -6.54
C ALA A 81 -10.61 2.66 -7.26
N LEU A 82 -11.69 2.35 -6.53
CA LEU A 82 -12.89 1.72 -7.09
C LEU A 82 -13.66 2.60 -8.08
N LYS A 83 -13.33 3.90 -8.21
CA LYS A 83 -13.96 4.80 -9.19
C LYS A 83 -13.35 4.72 -10.58
N GLY A 84 -12.37 3.83 -10.83
CA GLY A 84 -11.89 3.57 -12.19
C GLY A 84 -10.45 3.08 -12.33
N VAL A 85 -9.72 2.82 -11.25
CA VAL A 85 -8.32 2.36 -11.32
C VAL A 85 -8.21 0.85 -11.08
N HIS A 86 -8.94 0.31 -10.11
CA HIS A 86 -8.92 -1.11 -9.76
C HIS A 86 -10.33 -1.64 -9.51
N ASP A 87 -10.59 -2.90 -9.86
CA ASP A 87 -11.83 -3.57 -9.47
C ASP A 87 -11.78 -4.07 -8.01
N ARG A 88 -12.95 -4.41 -7.46
CA ARG A 88 -13.08 -4.87 -6.07
C ARG A 88 -12.34 -6.18 -5.81
N ALA A 89 -12.32 -7.08 -6.80
CA ALA A 89 -11.71 -8.40 -6.66
C ALA A 89 -10.19 -8.26 -6.53
N MET A 90 -9.55 -7.43 -7.35
CA MET A 90 -8.13 -7.12 -7.26
C MET A 90 -7.76 -6.56 -5.88
N VAL A 91 -8.47 -5.53 -5.41
CA VAL A 91 -8.20 -4.94 -4.09
C VAL A 91 -8.39 -5.97 -2.97
N ALA A 92 -9.43 -6.82 -3.07
CA ALA A 92 -9.67 -7.88 -2.11
C ALA A 92 -8.58 -8.95 -2.10
N THR A 93 -8.11 -9.36 -3.28
CA THR A 93 -7.01 -10.32 -3.45
C THR A 93 -5.72 -9.77 -2.87
N VAL A 94 -5.42 -8.48 -3.02
CA VAL A 94 -4.23 -7.94 -2.38
C VAL A 94 -4.40 -7.86 -0.87
N ILE A 95 -5.57 -7.40 -0.39
CA ILE A 95 -5.79 -7.27 1.05
C ILE A 95 -5.81 -8.63 1.77
N LEU A 96 -6.37 -9.70 1.18
CA LEU A 96 -6.60 -10.99 1.85
C LEU A 96 -5.78 -12.17 1.30
N GLY A 97 -5.19 -12.02 0.11
CA GLY A 97 -4.57 -13.13 -0.60
C GLY A 97 -3.29 -13.63 0.04
N GLU A 98 -2.79 -14.75 -0.46
CA GLU A 98 -1.48 -15.28 -0.06
C GLU A 98 -0.33 -14.65 -0.88
N ARG A 99 -0.69 -14.02 -1.99
CA ARG A 99 0.22 -13.39 -2.96
C ARG A 99 0.72 -12.05 -2.43
N LYS A 100 2.00 -11.77 -2.70
CA LYS A 100 2.70 -10.59 -2.21
C LYS A 100 2.94 -9.61 -3.35
N TYR A 101 2.65 -8.34 -3.12
CA TYR A 101 2.78 -7.29 -4.14
C TYR A 101 3.73 -6.19 -3.68
N VAL A 102 4.55 -5.72 -4.61
CA VAL A 102 5.52 -4.64 -4.38
C VAL A 102 5.30 -3.56 -5.43
N ASN A 103 5.16 -2.32 -4.97
CA ASN A 103 5.31 -1.15 -5.85
C ASN A 103 6.81 -0.83 -5.96
N THR A 104 7.32 -0.77 -7.18
CA THR A 104 8.76 -0.58 -7.45
C THR A 104 9.24 0.87 -7.34
N GLU A 105 8.33 1.81 -7.09
CA GLU A 105 8.62 3.23 -6.87
C GLU A 105 7.86 3.73 -5.64
N VAL A 106 8.53 4.55 -4.82
CA VAL A 106 7.91 5.30 -3.72
C VAL A 106 7.38 6.63 -4.29
N PRO A 107 6.06 6.80 -4.45
CA PRO A 107 5.54 7.98 -5.12
C PRO A 107 5.70 9.24 -4.25
N ASP A 108 5.91 10.39 -4.91
CA ASP A 108 5.83 11.69 -4.25
C ASP A 108 4.43 11.93 -3.66
N SER A 109 3.37 11.44 -4.31
CA SER A 109 2.02 11.38 -3.73
C SER A 109 1.18 10.34 -4.43
N ILE A 110 0.20 9.77 -3.72
CA ILE A 110 -0.77 8.86 -4.33
C ILE A 110 -1.83 9.72 -5.01
N ALA A 111 -1.73 9.84 -6.33
CA ALA A 111 -2.63 10.66 -7.13
C ALA A 111 -4.08 10.14 -7.12
N GLY A 112 -5.04 11.06 -7.22
CA GLY A 112 -6.46 10.74 -7.41
C GLY A 112 -7.21 10.30 -6.14
N VAL A 113 -6.58 10.36 -4.96
CA VAL A 113 -7.23 10.03 -3.70
C VAL A 113 -8.06 11.21 -3.21
N HIS A 114 -9.29 10.94 -2.81
CA HIS A 114 -10.23 11.92 -2.26
C HIS A 114 -10.75 11.45 -0.92
N CYS A 115 -11.00 12.40 -0.01
CA CYS A 115 -11.68 12.10 1.24
C CYS A 115 -13.07 11.48 0.95
N VAL A 116 -13.37 10.35 1.56
CA VAL A 116 -14.61 9.62 1.30
C VAL A 116 -15.84 10.37 1.83
N ASP A 117 -15.70 11.20 2.87
CA ASP A 117 -16.83 11.91 3.47
C ASP A 117 -17.11 13.27 2.83
N CYS A 118 -16.07 14.04 2.48
CA CYS A 118 -16.24 15.42 1.96
C CYS A 118 -15.73 15.63 0.53
N HIS A 119 -15.15 14.58 -0.08
CA HIS A 119 -14.61 14.55 -1.46
C HIS A 119 -13.51 15.57 -1.76
N THR A 120 -12.91 16.18 -0.74
CA THR A 120 -11.70 17.00 -0.91
C THR A 120 -10.56 16.14 -1.43
N PRO A 121 -9.81 16.58 -2.45
CA PRO A 121 -8.58 15.92 -2.87
C PRO A 121 -7.59 15.80 -1.70
N ILE A 122 -6.87 14.68 -1.67
CA ILE A 122 -5.81 14.43 -0.71
C ILE A 122 -4.47 14.53 -1.44
N GLU A 123 -3.67 15.54 -1.11
CA GLU A 123 -2.41 15.84 -1.81
C GLU A 123 -1.17 15.34 -1.04
N GLY A 124 -1.26 15.19 0.28
CA GLY A 124 -0.14 14.82 1.16
C GLY A 124 0.03 13.33 1.47
N LEU A 125 -0.76 12.45 0.85
CA LEU A 125 -0.70 11.01 1.09
C LEU A 125 0.48 10.39 0.34
N ARG A 126 1.42 9.79 1.07
CA ARG A 126 2.69 9.32 0.52
C ARG A 126 2.72 7.81 0.26
N SER A 127 2.18 7.02 1.18
CA SER A 127 2.13 5.56 0.99
C SER A 127 1.03 4.88 1.79
N PHE A 128 0.75 3.63 1.44
CA PHE A 128 -0.11 2.71 2.18
C PHE A 128 0.51 1.31 2.26
N LYS A 129 0.28 0.60 3.35
CA LYS A 129 0.84 -0.74 3.56
C LYS A 129 -0.15 -1.67 4.21
N CYS A 130 -0.20 -2.91 3.74
CA CYS A 130 -0.88 -4.02 4.41
C CYS A 130 0.07 -5.23 4.49
N HIS A 131 -0.39 -6.34 5.04
CA HIS A 131 0.44 -7.55 5.22
C HIS A 131 0.91 -8.22 3.91
N ASN A 132 0.33 -7.81 2.78
CA ASN A 132 0.59 -8.36 1.44
C ASN A 132 1.01 -7.30 0.41
N TRP A 133 1.09 -6.03 0.81
CA TRP A 133 1.46 -4.91 -0.07
C TRP A 133 2.56 -4.10 0.60
N ALA A 134 3.71 -3.98 -0.08
CA ALA A 134 4.84 -3.14 0.32
C ALA A 134 5.29 -2.20 -0.81
N TYR A 135 6.13 -1.23 -0.48
CA TYR A 135 6.86 -0.39 -1.44
C TYR A 135 8.34 -0.78 -1.39
N ALA A 136 8.97 -0.96 -2.55
CA ALA A 136 10.42 -1.09 -2.63
C ALA A 136 11.04 0.32 -2.56
N PHE A 137 11.89 0.56 -1.56
CA PHE A 137 12.61 1.83 -1.39
C PHE A 137 13.81 1.99 -2.34
N GLU A 138 14.25 0.88 -2.93
CA GLU A 138 15.30 0.84 -3.94
C GLU A 138 14.70 0.25 -5.23
N ALA A 139 15.31 0.54 -6.38
CA ALA A 139 14.89 -0.05 -7.65
C ALA A 139 14.84 -1.58 -7.49
N LEU A 140 13.70 -2.19 -7.85
CA LEU A 140 13.50 -3.64 -7.70
C LEU A 140 14.63 -4.45 -8.35
N GLU A 141 15.17 -3.98 -9.48
CA GLU A 141 16.35 -4.53 -10.16
C GLU A 141 17.58 -4.59 -9.24
N ALA A 142 17.87 -3.56 -8.44
CA ALA A 142 19.00 -3.55 -7.50
C ALA A 142 18.82 -4.51 -6.32
N VAL A 143 17.57 -4.73 -5.89
CA VAL A 143 17.25 -5.74 -4.88
C VAL A 143 17.49 -7.14 -5.43
N LEU A 144 17.01 -7.41 -6.65
CA LEU A 144 17.22 -8.67 -7.36
C LEU A 144 18.71 -8.95 -7.58
N GLU A 145 19.48 -7.97 -8.05
CA GLU A 145 20.93 -8.10 -8.27
C GLU A 145 21.68 -8.46 -6.98
N ARG A 146 21.27 -7.94 -5.81
CA ARG A 146 21.89 -8.32 -4.53
C ARG A 146 21.49 -9.72 -4.08
N MET A 147 20.24 -10.13 -4.33
CA MET A 147 19.79 -11.49 -4.02
C MET A 147 20.50 -12.52 -4.90
N ASP A 148 20.68 -12.21 -6.19
CA ASP A 148 21.44 -13.04 -7.14
C ASP A 148 22.95 -13.01 -6.86
N GLY A 149 23.49 -11.85 -6.51
CA GLY A 149 24.91 -11.67 -6.13
C GLY A 149 25.31 -12.32 -4.80
N GLY A 150 24.32 -12.62 -3.95
CA GLY A 150 24.48 -13.41 -2.72
C GLY A 150 24.75 -14.90 -2.96
N VAL A 151 24.56 -15.38 -4.19
CA VAL A 151 24.97 -16.72 -4.65
C VAL A 151 26.40 -16.68 -5.21
N SER A 152 27.30 -15.92 -4.58
CA SER A 152 28.73 -16.02 -4.86
C SER A 152 29.33 -17.16 -4.03
N ARG A 153 29.21 -18.37 -4.61
CA ARG A 153 30.14 -19.51 -4.51
C ARG A 153 30.70 -19.83 -3.13
N SER A 154 30.03 -20.75 -2.42
CA SER A 154 30.71 -21.72 -1.57
C SER A 154 30.73 -23.07 -2.30
N ALA A 155 31.86 -23.40 -2.94
CA ALA A 155 32.19 -24.76 -3.34
C ALA A 155 33.67 -24.84 -3.73
N PRO A 156 34.33 -25.98 -3.51
CA PRO A 156 34.52 -26.71 -2.26
C PRO A 156 35.88 -26.39 -1.61
#